data_AF-A0AAW1P9K9-F1
#
_entry.id   AF-A0AAW1P9K9-F1
#
_cell.length_a   1.000
_cell.length_b   1.000
_cell.length_c   1.000
_cell.angle_alpha   90.00
_cell.angle_beta   90.00
_cell.angle_gamma   90.00
#
_symmetry.space_group_name_H-M   'P 1'
#
loop_
_entity.id
_entity.type
_entity.pdbx_description
1 polymer ?
#
loop_
_entity_poly.entity_id
_entity_poly.type
_entity_poly.pdbx_seq_one_letter_code
_entity_poly.pdbx_strand_id
1 'polypeptide(L)'
;MAEGPYALTEDGIAKDPLAFQQALRSDPVKMAALDKEPEVKAKILGDDIYAFQELLKTVYDAEKKRITKLHNSMAERTIDAQRASATVPRNTVQLYEQLRESGLQYGPAFRLLRNVHTPDVS
;
A
#
# COMPACT_ATOMS: atom_id res chain seq x y z
N MET A 1 -0.24 11.50 -6.84
CA MET A 1 1.23 11.36 -6.82
C MET A 1 1.67 11.74 -5.41
N ALA A 2 2.43 10.89 -4.71
CA ALA A 2 2.89 11.24 -3.37
C ALA A 2 3.84 12.45 -3.46
N GLU A 3 3.45 13.57 -2.87
CA GLU A 3 4.26 14.77 -2.73
C GLU A 3 4.75 14.85 -1.28
N GLY A 4 6.05 15.03 -1.10
CA GLY A 4 6.67 15.10 0.22
C GLY A 4 8.08 14.51 0.26
N PRO A 5 8.79 14.64 1.40
CA PRO A 5 10.18 14.20 1.55
C PRO A 5 10.37 12.69 1.43
N TYR A 6 9.28 11.91 1.48
CA TYR A 6 9.27 10.45 1.31
C TYR A 6 8.82 9.98 -0.08
N ALA A 7 8.74 10.90 -1.05
CA ALA A 7 8.28 10.54 -2.38
C ALA A 7 9.25 9.57 -3.08
N LEU A 8 8.73 8.41 -3.48
CA LEU A 8 9.42 7.40 -4.27
C LEU A 8 8.99 7.48 -5.75
N THR A 9 9.85 7.04 -6.66
CA THR A 9 9.52 6.77 -8.06
C THR A 9 8.87 5.40 -8.21
N GLU A 10 8.37 5.07 -9.40
CA GLU A 10 7.76 3.76 -9.70
C GLU A 10 8.74 2.58 -9.53
N ASP A 11 10.03 2.87 -9.61
CA ASP A 11 11.15 1.92 -9.43
C ASP A 11 11.63 1.81 -7.97
N GLY A 12 10.95 2.47 -7.02
CA GLY A 12 11.29 2.42 -5.59
C GLY A 12 12.47 3.29 -5.17
N ILE A 13 12.87 4.24 -6.02
CA ILE A 13 13.98 5.18 -5.76
C ILE A 13 13.41 6.46 -5.12
N ALA A 14 14.02 6.98 -4.06
CA ALA A 14 13.60 8.26 -3.49
C ALA A 14 13.93 9.40 -4.46
N LYS A 15 12.92 10.24 -4.76
CA LYS A 15 13.07 11.40 -5.65
C LYS A 15 14.11 12.40 -5.14
N ASP A 16 14.13 12.62 -3.82
CA ASP A 16 15.15 13.39 -3.11
C ASP A 16 15.78 12.54 -1.99
N PRO A 17 16.93 11.90 -2.24
CA PRO A 17 17.59 11.03 -1.25
C PRO A 17 17.94 11.76 0.05
N LEU A 18 18.43 13.01 -0.07
CA LEU A 18 18.83 13.82 1.08
C LEU A 18 17.62 14.27 1.91
N ALA A 19 16.53 14.68 1.26
CA ALA A 19 15.31 15.07 1.96
C ALA A 19 14.69 13.87 2.70
N PHE A 20 14.74 12.68 2.08
CA PHE A 20 14.28 11.44 2.72
C PHE A 20 15.12 11.10 3.95
N GLN A 21 16.46 11.14 3.85
CA GLN A 21 17.35 10.88 4.99
C GLN A 21 17.12 11.88 6.13
N GLN A 22 16.98 13.18 5.81
CA GLN A 22 16.71 14.20 6.81
C GLN A 22 15.35 14.01 7.49
N ALA A 23 14.31 13.70 6.71
CA ALA A 23 12.99 13.42 7.25
C ALA A 23 13.01 12.19 8.17
N LEU A 24 13.75 11.14 7.79
CA LEU A 24 13.92 9.96 8.62
C LEU A 24 14.69 10.24 9.92
N ARG A 25 15.75 11.06 9.85
CA ARG A 25 16.50 11.52 11.04
C ARG A 25 15.66 12.39 11.97
N SER A 26 14.74 13.18 11.41
CA SER A 26 13.85 14.05 12.19
C SER A 26 12.68 13.32 12.85
N ASP A 27 12.42 12.06 12.46
CA ASP A 27 11.34 11.24 13.01
C ASP A 27 11.88 10.29 14.11
N PRO A 28 11.66 10.61 15.40
CA PRO A 28 12.22 9.83 16.51
C PRO A 28 11.64 8.41 16.58
N VAL A 29 10.43 8.18 16.07
CA VAL A 29 9.78 6.86 16.10
C VAL A 29 10.47 5.93 15.10
N LYS A 30 10.74 6.45 13.89
CA LYS A 30 11.45 5.69 12.85
C LYS A 30 12.91 5.45 13.24
N MET A 31 13.57 6.42 13.87
CA MET A 31 14.93 6.23 14.40
C MET A 31 14.99 5.14 15.49
N ALA A 32 14.01 5.10 16.40
CA ALA A 32 13.93 4.03 17.41
C ALA A 32 13.66 2.64 16.79
N ALA A 33 12.97 2.57 15.66
CA ALA A 33 12.81 1.32 14.91
C ALA A 33 14.12 0.89 14.25
N LEU A 34 14.87 1.84 13.69
CA LEU A 34 16.18 1.61 13.07
C LEU A 34 17.26 1.21 14.08
N ASP A 35 17.13 1.60 15.34
CA ASP A 35 18.04 1.13 16.41
C ASP A 35 17.98 -0.39 16.62
N LYS A 36 16.89 -1.04 16.22
CA LYS A 36 16.76 -2.50 16.27
C LYS A 36 17.45 -3.21 15.10
N GLU A 37 17.84 -2.47 14.06
CA GLU A 37 18.47 -2.98 12.84
C GLU A 37 19.72 -2.16 12.49
N PRO A 38 20.85 -2.42 13.18
CA PRO A 38 22.05 -1.58 13.07
C PRO A 38 22.67 -1.57 11.66
N GLU A 39 22.52 -2.66 10.88
CA GLU A 39 23.00 -2.74 9.50
C GLU A 39 22.24 -1.80 8.55
N VAL A 40 20.93 -1.71 8.75
CA VAL A 40 20.04 -0.84 7.98
C VAL A 40 20.28 0.62 8.36
N LYS A 41 20.43 0.89 9.66
CA LYS A 41 20.78 2.22 10.18
C LYS A 41 22.10 2.73 9.63
N ALA A 42 23.13 1.88 9.52
CA ALA A 42 24.42 2.26 8.96
C ALA A 42 24.32 2.67 7.49
N LYS A 43 23.53 1.96 6.67
CA LYS A 43 23.31 2.30 5.25
C LYS A 43 22.49 3.57 5.06
N ILE A 44 21.56 3.86 5.97
CA ILE A 44 20.70 5.04 5.92
C ILE A 44 21.42 6.30 6.42
N LEU A 45 22.26 6.17 7.46
CA LEU A 45 22.98 7.30 8.06
C LEU A 45 24.36 7.54 7.45
N GLY A 46 24.90 6.59 6.69
CA GLY A 46 26.17 6.74 5.98
C GLY A 46 26.09 7.78 4.86
N ASP A 47 27.26 8.22 4.40
CA ASP A 47 27.40 9.18 3.31
C ASP A 47 27.15 8.56 1.91
N ASP A 48 26.96 7.23 1.85
CA ASP A 48 26.74 6.51 0.60
C ASP A 48 25.26 6.54 0.18
N ILE A 49 24.94 7.53 -0.64
CA ILE A 49 23.61 7.71 -1.25
C ILE A 49 23.24 6.51 -2.14
N TYR A 50 24.20 5.85 -2.79
CA TYR A 50 23.91 4.71 -3.67
C TYR A 50 23.47 3.49 -2.86
N ALA A 51 24.18 3.17 -1.79
CA ALA A 51 23.81 2.07 -0.89
C ALA A 51 22.43 2.28 -0.25
N PHE A 52 22.09 3.53 0.08
CA PHE A 52 20.76 3.89 0.58
C PHE A 52 19.65 3.68 -0.45
N GLN A 53 19.86 4.11 -1.70
CA GLN A 53 18.89 3.94 -2.78
C GLN A 53 18.72 2.46 -3.18
N GLU A 54 19.80 1.68 -3.19
CA GLU A 54 19.73 0.24 -3.44
C GLU A 54 18.91 -0.46 -2.36
N LEU A 55 19.12 -0.12 -1.09
CA LEU A 55 18.31 -0.64 0.01
C LEU A 55 16.83 -0.32 -0.19
N LEU A 56 16.48 0.94 -0.46
CA LEU A 56 15.10 1.36 -0.72
C LEU A 56 14.47 0.55 -1.86
N LYS A 57 15.20 0.36 -2.95
CA LYS A 57 14.74 -0.42 -4.10
C LYS A 57 14.46 -1.88 -3.72
N THR A 58 15.36 -2.53 -2.96
CA THR A 58 15.15 -3.92 -2.55
C THR A 58 13.91 -4.10 -1.66
N VAL A 59 13.69 -3.17 -0.73
CA VAL A 59 12.53 -3.17 0.16
C VAL A 59 11.25 -2.95 -0.65
N TYR A 60 11.26 -1.97 -1.55
CA TYR A 60 10.14 -1.68 -2.43
C TYR A 60 9.79 -2.86 -3.34
N ASP A 61 10.78 -3.52 -3.94
CA ASP A 61 10.57 -4.71 -4.77
C ASP A 61 10.01 -5.89 -3.96
N ALA A 62 10.48 -6.09 -2.74
CA ALA A 62 9.96 -7.12 -1.84
C ALA A 62 8.49 -6.85 -1.47
N GLU A 63 8.15 -5.60 -1.17
CA GLU A 63 6.79 -5.18 -0.85
C GLU A 63 5.86 -5.31 -2.06
N LYS A 64 6.30 -4.86 -3.24
CA LYS A 64 5.56 -5.02 -4.51
C LYS A 64 5.31 -6.49 -4.84
N LYS A 65 6.30 -7.37 -4.64
CA LYS A 65 6.13 -8.82 -4.82
C LYS A 65 5.13 -9.39 -3.83
N ARG A 66 5.17 -8.96 -2.56
CA ARG A 66 4.22 -9.40 -1.52
C ARG A 66 2.78 -9.00 -1.87
N ILE A 67 2.56 -7.75 -2.27
CA ILE A 67 1.25 -7.24 -2.69
C ILE A 67 0.75 -8.00 -3.92
N THR A 68 1.61 -8.17 -4.93
CA THR A 68 1.26 -8.93 -6.15
C THR A 68 0.89 -10.37 -5.82
N LYS A 69 1.67 -11.05 -4.94
CA LYS A 69 1.37 -12.42 -4.52
C LYS A 69 0.05 -12.51 -3.76
N LEU A 70 -0.24 -11.55 -2.88
CA LEU A 70 -1.50 -11.49 -2.16
C LEU A 70 -2.67 -11.31 -3.14
N HIS A 71 -2.54 -10.40 -4.10
CA HIS A 71 -3.53 -10.17 -5.15
C HIS A 71 -3.76 -11.41 -6.02
N ASN A 72 -2.69 -12.06 -6.48
CA ASN A 72 -2.78 -13.30 -7.28
C ASN A 72 -3.43 -14.42 -6.47
N SER A 73 -3.04 -14.59 -5.19
CA SER A 73 -3.64 -15.60 -4.31
C SER A 73 -5.14 -15.37 -4.06
N MET A 74 -5.62 -14.12 -4.16
CA MET A 74 -7.05 -13.82 -4.09
C MET A 74 -7.77 -14.09 -5.42
N ALA A 75 -7.11 -13.82 -6.55
CA ALA A 75 -7.64 -14.08 -7.89
C ALA A 75 -7.75 -15.59 -8.19
N GLU A 76 -6.81 -16.39 -7.68
CA GLU A 76 -6.79 -17.85 -7.85
C GLU A 76 -7.74 -18.61 -6.88
N ARG A 77 -8.45 -17.91 -5.98
CA ARG A 77 -9.42 -18.55 -5.08
C ARG A 77 -10.65 -19.01 -5.84
N THR A 78 -11.14 -20.19 -5.47
CA THR A 78 -12.45 -20.68 -5.89
C THR A 78 -13.55 -19.72 -5.42
N ILE A 79 -14.69 -19.71 -6.13
CA ILE A 79 -15.83 -18.84 -5.81
C ILE A 79 -16.31 -19.04 -4.37
N ASP A 80 -16.34 -20.27 -3.88
CA ASP A 80 -16.74 -20.58 -2.49
C ASP A 80 -15.74 -20.04 -1.47
N ALA A 81 -14.44 -20.11 -1.74
CA ALA A 81 -13.43 -19.52 -0.87
C ALA A 81 -13.55 -17.98 -0.82
N GLN A 82 -13.88 -17.34 -1.95
CA GLN A 82 -14.15 -15.90 -2.00
C GLN A 82 -15.40 -15.55 -1.17
N ARG A 83 -16.50 -16.29 -1.34
CA ARG A 83 -17.73 -16.10 -0.55
C ARG A 83 -17.51 -16.29 0.94
N ALA A 84 -16.81 -17.36 1.34
CA ALA A 84 -16.50 -17.64 2.75
C ALA A 84 -15.66 -16.54 3.40
N SER A 85 -14.74 -15.92 2.63
CA SER A 85 -13.92 -14.82 3.13
C SER A 85 -14.66 -13.49 3.25
N ALA A 86 -15.78 -13.31 2.54
CA ALA A 86 -16.56 -12.08 2.52
C ALA A 86 -17.47 -11.96 3.75
N THR A 87 -16.87 -11.69 4.90
CA THR A 87 -17.56 -11.63 6.21
C THR A 87 -18.10 -10.24 6.54
N VAL A 88 -17.49 -9.18 6.01
CA VAL A 88 -17.81 -7.79 6.39
C VAL A 88 -18.96 -7.24 5.55
N PRO A 89 -20.09 -6.81 6.14
CA PRO A 89 -21.18 -6.21 5.39
C PRO A 89 -20.77 -4.82 4.88
N ARG A 90 -21.06 -4.54 3.61
CA ARG A 90 -20.79 -3.24 2.97
C ARG A 90 -22.06 -2.45 2.79
N ASN A 91 -21.98 -1.14 3.06
CA ASN A 91 -23.09 -0.23 2.86
C ASN A 91 -23.37 -0.04 1.34
N THR A 92 -24.57 -0.42 0.91
CA THR A 92 -24.97 -0.38 -0.50
C THR A 92 -25.18 1.05 -1.02
N VAL A 93 -25.55 1.99 -0.17
CA VAL A 93 -25.70 3.42 -0.55
C VAL A 93 -24.35 4.00 -0.93
N GLN A 94 -23.36 3.83 -0.06
CA GLN A 94 -21.98 4.27 -0.32
C GLN A 94 -21.37 3.57 -1.54
N LEU A 95 -21.68 2.29 -1.73
CA LEU A 95 -21.25 1.56 -2.93
C LEU A 95 -21.75 2.23 -4.22
N TYR A 96 -23.04 2.59 -4.28
CA TYR A 96 -23.60 3.26 -5.47
C TYR A 96 -23.08 4.69 -5.64
N GLU A 97 -22.73 5.39 -4.57
CA GLU A 97 -22.07 6.70 -4.66
C GLU A 97 -20.68 6.58 -5.28
N GLN A 98 -19.87 5.61 -4.81
CA GLN A 98 -18.54 5.34 -5.38
C GLN A 98 -18.62 4.90 -6.85
N LEU A 99 -19.61 4.07 -7.20
CA LEU A 99 -19.84 3.69 -8.60
C LEU A 99 -20.23 4.90 -9.46
N ARG A 100 -21.03 5.83 -8.92
CA ARG A 100 -21.37 7.07 -9.62
C ARG A 100 -20.13 7.95 -9.84
N GLU A 101 -19.25 8.07 -8.85
CA GLU A 101 -17.98 8.80 -8.96
C GLU A 101 -17.06 8.21 -10.04
N SER A 102 -17.09 6.88 -10.23
CA SER A 102 -16.38 6.21 -11.32
C SER A 102 -17.13 6.26 -12.67
N GLY A 103 -18.21 7.03 -12.78
CA GLY A 103 -19.00 7.20 -14.01
C GLY A 103 -20.09 6.15 -14.25
N LEU A 104 -20.29 5.20 -13.33
CA LEU A 104 -21.33 4.17 -13.39
C LEU A 104 -22.59 4.63 -12.66
N GLN A 105 -23.41 5.42 -13.35
CA GLN A 105 -24.65 5.96 -12.79
C GLN A 105 -25.81 4.97 -12.95
N TYR A 106 -26.08 4.18 -11.90
CA TYR A 106 -27.25 3.30 -11.85
C TYR A 106 -28.51 4.08 -11.45
N GLY A 107 -29.56 3.96 -12.27
CA GLY A 107 -30.91 4.47 -11.95
C GLY A 107 -31.64 3.62 -10.91
N PRO A 108 -32.77 4.09 -10.35
CA PRO A 108 -33.49 3.40 -9.28
C PRO A 108 -33.86 1.94 -9.58
N ALA A 109 -34.25 1.64 -10.83
CA ALA A 109 -34.59 0.30 -11.26
C ALA A 109 -33.41 -0.69 -11.23
N PHE A 110 -32.17 -0.19 -11.28
CA PHE A 110 -30.94 -0.99 -11.31
C PHE A 110 -30.21 -1.03 -9.96
N ARG A 111 -30.72 -0.33 -8.92
CA ARG A 111 -30.16 -0.33 -7.57
C ARG A 111 -30.75 -1.43 -6.69
N LEU A 112 -30.60 -2.68 -7.13
CA LEU A 112 -31.23 -3.84 -6.48
C LEU A 112 -30.35 -4.56 -5.47
N LEU A 113 -29.09 -4.16 -5.31
CA LEU A 113 -28.17 -4.79 -4.36
C LEU A 113 -28.57 -4.46 -2.92
N ARG A 114 -28.86 -5.51 -2.13
CA ARG A 114 -29.26 -5.41 -0.71
C ARG A 114 -28.17 -5.91 0.24
N ASN A 115 -27.67 -7.11 -0.02
CA ASN A 115 -26.69 -7.78 0.84
C ASN A 115 -25.37 -7.89 0.06
N VAL A 116 -24.46 -6.95 0.32
CA VAL A 116 -23.13 -6.94 -0.26
C VAL A 116 -22.14 -7.16 0.86
N HIS A 117 -21.23 -8.10 0.68
CA HIS A 117 -20.17 -8.39 1.63
C HIS A 117 -18.80 -8.28 0.96
N THR A 118 -17.81 -7.89 1.74
CA THR A 118 -16.42 -7.78 1.31
C THR A 118 -15.51 -8.57 2.24
N PRO A 119 -14.36 -9.06 1.75
CA PRO A 119 -13.39 -9.71 2.61
C PRO A 119 -12.81 -8.72 3.62
N ASP A 120 -12.49 -9.22 4.82
CA ASP A 120 -11.75 -8.44 5.81
C ASP A 120 -10.30 -8.27 5.31
N VAL A 121 -9.91 -7.02 5.07
CA VAL A 121 -8.59 -6.63 4.56
C VAL A 121 -7.78 -5.83 5.58
N SER A 122 -8.16 -5.93 6.87
CA SER A 122 -7.47 -5.26 7.99
C SER A 122 -6.04 -5.76 8.20
#